data_AF-A0A9W6L6S4-F1
#
_entry.id   AF-A0A9W6L6S4-F1
#
_cell.length_a   1.000
_cell.length_b   1.000
_cell.length_c   1.000
_cell.angle_alpha   90.00
_cell.angle_beta   90.00
_cell.angle_gamma   90.00
#
_symmetry.space_group_name_H-M   'P 1'
#
loop_
_entity.id
_entity.type
_entity.pdbx_description
1 polymer ?
#
loop_
_entity_poly.entity_id
_entity_poly.type
_entity_poly.pdbx_seq_one_letter_code
_entity_poly.pdbx_strand_id
1 'polypeptide(L)'
;MTAMTPAEASHLRRAAARALRTHPGPIGELLHRELLAWQDFGHRFGGGRLSMRVADEILAAPLPPGAQPDWAPGLRPVRAGDAA
;
A
#
# COMPACT_ATOMS: atom_id res chain seq x y z
N MET A 1 -7.92 -23.45 -11.15
CA MET A 1 -7.99 -22.13 -10.48
C MET A 1 -7.61 -22.33 -9.03
N THR A 2 -6.45 -21.86 -8.59
CA THR A 2 -6.08 -21.92 -7.16
C THR A 2 -6.78 -20.76 -6.45
N ALA A 3 -7.58 -21.07 -5.43
CA ALA A 3 -8.26 -20.05 -4.64
C ALA A 3 -7.24 -19.28 -3.78
N MET A 4 -7.47 -17.97 -3.61
CA MET A 4 -6.73 -17.11 -2.68
C MET A 4 -6.76 -17.72 -1.27
N THR A 5 -5.60 -17.96 -0.68
CA THR A 5 -5.51 -18.39 0.72
C THR A 5 -5.76 -17.22 1.68
N PRO A 6 -6.22 -17.46 2.92
CA PRO A 6 -6.35 -16.41 3.92
C PRO A 6 -5.04 -15.67 4.21
N ALA A 7 -3.90 -16.36 4.09
CA ALA A 7 -2.58 -15.79 4.27
C ALA A 7 -2.25 -14.78 3.15
N GLU A 8 -2.49 -15.15 1.90
CA GLU A 8 -2.30 -14.26 0.74
C GLU A 8 -3.22 -13.04 0.82
N ALA A 9 -4.49 -13.22 1.21
CA ALA A 9 -5.42 -12.11 1.41
C ALA A 9 -4.94 -11.16 2.52
N SER A 10 -4.45 -11.70 3.65
CA SER A 10 -3.85 -10.89 4.73
C SER A 10 -2.62 -10.10 4.24
N HIS A 11 -1.77 -10.74 3.45
CA HIS A 11 -0.57 -10.13 2.87
C HIS A 11 -0.92 -8.94 1.96
N LEU A 12 -1.88 -9.11 1.05
CA LEU A 12 -2.36 -8.06 0.15
C LEU A 12 -2.96 -6.87 0.93
N ARG A 13 -3.77 -7.12 1.98
CA ARG A 13 -4.33 -6.04 2.82
C ARG A 13 -3.25 -5.24 3.54
N ARG A 14 -2.24 -5.93 4.07
CA ARG A 14 -1.10 -5.27 4.72
C ARG A 14 -0.32 -4.41 3.73
N ALA A 15 -0.06 -4.92 2.53
CA ALA A 15 0.59 -4.17 1.48
C ALA A 15 -0.24 -2.95 1.03
N ALA A 16 -1.56 -3.11 0.84
CA ALA A 16 -2.46 -2.02 0.48
C ALA A 16 -2.45 -0.90 1.53
N ALA A 17 -2.49 -1.23 2.83
CA ALA A 17 -2.39 -0.24 3.90
C ALA A 17 -1.00 0.44 3.94
N ARG A 18 0.06 -0.32 3.65
CA ARG A 18 1.43 0.20 3.62
C ARG A 18 1.69 1.11 2.42
N ALA A 19 1.09 0.84 1.27
CA ALA A 19 1.23 1.62 0.04
C ALA A 19 0.93 3.11 0.26
N LEU A 20 -0.12 3.42 1.03
CA LEU A 20 -0.51 4.80 1.38
C LEU A 20 0.59 5.57 2.14
N ARG A 21 1.49 4.85 2.82
CA ARG A 21 2.59 5.42 3.59
C ARG A 21 3.91 5.41 2.84
N THR A 22 4.14 4.41 1.99
CA THR A 22 5.39 4.28 1.22
C THR A 22 5.35 5.07 -0.09
N HIS A 23 4.16 5.32 -0.64
CA HIS A 23 3.95 6.03 -1.90
C HIS A 23 2.87 7.12 -1.70
N PRO A 24 3.17 8.25 -1.04
CA PRO A 24 2.17 9.29 -0.81
C PRO A 24 1.59 9.85 -2.11
N GLY A 25 0.29 10.18 -2.09
CA GLY A 25 -0.42 10.76 -3.24
C GLY A 25 -1.08 9.72 -4.14
N PRO A 26 -1.42 10.09 -5.40
CA PRO A 26 -2.27 9.28 -6.29
C PRO A 26 -1.75 7.86 -6.57
N ILE A 27 -0.42 7.68 -6.57
CA ILE A 27 0.19 6.36 -6.81
C ILE A 27 -0.10 5.39 -5.65
N GLY A 28 0.04 5.82 -4.40
CA GLY A 28 -0.28 4.97 -3.25
C GLY A 28 -1.77 4.63 -3.18
N GLU A 29 -2.63 5.57 -3.57
CA GLU A 29 -4.07 5.32 -3.65
C GLU A 29 -4.42 4.29 -4.74
N LEU A 30 -3.81 4.41 -5.92
CA LEU A 30 -3.96 3.42 -7.00
C LEU A 30 -3.53 2.03 -6.54
N LEU A 31 -2.33 1.92 -5.95
CA LEU A 31 -1.79 0.66 -5.44
C LEU A 31 -2.68 0.05 -4.35
N HIS A 32 -3.20 0.89 -3.44
CA HIS A 32 -4.12 0.45 -2.41
C HIS A 32 -5.39 -0.19 -3.02
N ARG A 33 -6.04 0.51 -3.95
CA ARG A 33 -7.28 0.06 -4.61
C ARG A 33 -7.04 -1.22 -5.41
N GLU A 34 -5.95 -1.28 -6.17
CA GLU A 34 -5.61 -2.43 -7.01
C GLU A 34 -5.31 -3.69 -6.19
N LEU A 35 -4.59 -3.57 -5.06
CA LEU A 35 -4.28 -4.72 -4.22
C LEU A 35 -5.53 -5.31 -3.54
N LEU A 36 -6.49 -4.46 -3.16
CA LEU A 36 -7.80 -4.92 -2.64
C LEU A 36 -8.66 -5.54 -3.75
N ALA A 37 -8.69 -4.93 -4.94
CA ALA A 37 -9.34 -5.48 -6.12
C ALA A 37 -8.79 -6.87 -6.49
N TRP A 38 -7.47 -7.05 -6.42
CA TRP A 38 -6.82 -8.34 -6.69
C TRP A 38 -7.24 -9.43 -5.70
N GLN A 39 -7.35 -9.07 -4.41
CA GLN A 39 -7.87 -9.95 -3.37
C GLN A 39 -9.29 -10.42 -3.71
N ASP A 40 -10.17 -9.51 -4.12
CA ASP A 40 -11.59 -9.80 -4.25
C ASP A 40 -11.92 -10.57 -5.54
N PHE A 41 -11.22 -10.28 -6.65
CA PHE A 41 -11.54 -10.84 -7.97
C PHE A 41 -10.34 -11.13 -8.86
N GLY A 42 -9.26 -10.33 -8.79
CA GLY A 42 -8.14 -10.42 -9.73
C GLY A 42 -7.49 -11.80 -9.83
N HIS A 43 -7.33 -12.50 -8.71
CA HIS A 43 -6.76 -13.86 -8.66
C HIS A 43 -7.54 -14.91 -9.47
N ARG A 44 -8.82 -14.65 -9.79
CA ARG A 44 -9.66 -15.56 -10.58
C ARG A 44 -9.34 -15.52 -12.07
N PHE A 45 -8.69 -14.46 -12.55
CA PHE A 45 -8.34 -14.27 -13.97
C PHE A 45 -6.96 -14.86 -14.34
N GLY A 46 -6.27 -15.50 -13.39
CA GLY A 46 -5.10 -16.36 -13.64
C GLY A 46 -3.71 -15.69 -13.62
N GLY A 47 -2.69 -16.56 -13.46
CA GLY A 47 -1.30 -16.44 -13.94
C GLY A 47 -0.35 -15.38 -13.35
N GLY A 48 -0.82 -14.18 -13.05
CA GLY A 48 0.06 -13.08 -12.68
C GLY A 48 0.41 -13.05 -11.19
N ARG A 49 1.63 -13.46 -10.82
CA ARG A 49 2.20 -13.13 -9.49
C ARG A 49 2.66 -11.66 -9.38
N LEU A 50 2.27 -10.79 -10.32
CA LEU A 50 2.67 -9.38 -10.29
C LEU A 50 2.15 -8.69 -9.04
N SER A 51 0.86 -8.83 -8.72
CA SER A 51 0.27 -8.21 -7.53
C SER A 51 0.91 -8.72 -6.23
N MET A 52 1.30 -9.99 -6.18
CA MET A 52 2.05 -10.55 -5.05
C MET A 52 3.47 -9.98 -4.94
N ARG A 53 4.19 -9.87 -6.06
CA ARG A 53 5.53 -9.24 -6.08
C ARG A 53 5.48 -7.76 -5.71
N VAL A 54 4.48 -7.03 -6.21
CA VAL A 54 4.23 -5.63 -5.84
C VAL A 54 3.94 -5.52 -4.34
N ALA A 55 3.15 -6.45 -3.78
CA ALA A 55 2.92 -6.50 -2.34
C ALA A 55 4.21 -6.72 -1.56
N ASP A 56 5.08 -7.64 -2.01
CA ASP A 56 6.39 -7.90 -1.40
C ASP A 56 7.28 -6.65 -1.44
N GLU A 57 7.36 -5.96 -2.59
CA GLU A 57 8.14 -4.73 -2.75
C GLU A 57 7.63 -3.61 -1.85
N ILE A 58 6.31 -3.40 -1.77
CA ILE A 58 5.71 -2.37 -0.91
C ILE A 58 5.99 -2.65 0.58
N LEU A 59 5.93 -3.92 0.99
CA LEU A 59 6.19 -4.31 2.37
C LEU A 59 7.68 -4.16 2.73
N ALA A 60 8.58 -4.43 1.79
CA ALA A 60 10.03 -4.24 1.94
C ALA A 60 10.47 -2.77 1.83
N ALA A 61 9.67 -1.91 1.18
CA ALA A 61 10.04 -0.52 0.94
C ALA A 61 10.27 0.27 2.25
N PRO A 62 11.33 1.08 2.34
CA PRO A 62 11.53 2.01 3.46
C PRO A 62 10.43 3.07 3.49
N LEU A 63 10.19 3.65 4.66
CA LEU A 63 9.26 4.78 4.78
C LEU A 63 9.92 6.06 4.25
N PRO A 64 9.26 6.82 3.37
CA PRO A 64 9.74 8.14 2.98
C PRO A 64 9.76 9.07 4.20
N PRO A 65 10.78 9.93 4.34
CA PRO A 65 10.80 10.95 5.38
C PRO A 65 9.60 11.89 5.22
N GLY A 66 8.80 12.07 6.28
CA GLY A 66 7.69 13.02 6.27
C GLY A 66 6.47 12.62 5.41
N ALA A 67 6.33 11.35 5.04
CA ALA A 67 5.15 10.83 4.34
C ALA A 67 3.87 11.07 5.15
N GLN A 68 3.18 12.17 4.86
CA GLN A 68 1.81 12.40 5.27
C GLN A 68 0.88 12.06 4.09
N PRO A 69 -0.25 11.38 4.34
CA PRO A 69 -1.23 11.17 3.31
C PRO A 69 -1.78 12.53 2.84
N ASP A 70 -1.77 12.77 1.53
CA ASP A 70 -2.35 13.98 0.90
C ASP A 70 -3.87 14.12 1.18
N TRP A 71 -4.54 13.00 1.51
CA TRP A 71 -5.95 13.00 1.93
C TRP A 71 -6.16 13.47 3.39
N ALA A 72 -5.10 13.72 4.17
CA ALA A 72 -5.15 14.29 5.51
C ALA A 72 -4.73 15.78 5.49
N PRO A 73 -5.59 16.70 5.03
CA PRO A 73 -5.27 18.11 5.05
C PRO A 73 -5.16 18.59 6.51
N GLY A 74 -3.98 19.11 6.90
CA GLY A 74 -3.86 19.98 8.08
C GLY A 74 -2.78 19.65 9.10
N LEU A 75 -2.13 18.48 9.07
CA LEU A 75 -1.00 18.21 9.97
C LEU A 75 0.30 18.59 9.27
N ARG A 76 0.77 19.84 9.39
CA ARG A 76 2.17 20.14 9.08
C ARG A 76 3.03 19.47 10.17
N PRO A 77 4.07 18.69 9.84
CA PRO A 77 5.01 18.26 10.85
C PRO A 77 5.70 19.52 11.41
N VAL A 78 5.55 19.75 12.72
CA VAL A 78 6.36 20.74 13.45
C VAL A 78 7.82 20.37 13.24
N ARG A 79 8.60 21.27 12.61
CA ARG A 79 10.04 21.07 12.51
C ARG A 79 10.60 21.19 13.93
N ALA A 80 11.56 20.33 14.26
CA ALA A 80 12.21 20.27 15.57
C ALA A 80 13.03 21.53 15.95
N GLY A 81 12.83 22.66 15.26
CA GLY A 81 13.46 23.96 15.53
C GLY A 81 12.47 25.11 15.72
N ASP A 82 11.15 24.89 15.64
CA ASP A 82 10.14 25.96 15.78
C ASP A 82 9.69 26.19 17.24
N ALA A 83 10.32 25.50 18.21
CA ALA A 83 10.05 25.62 19.65
C ALA A 83 11.19 26.32 20.40
N ALA A 84 11.60 27.50 19.90
CA ALA A 84 12.56 28.38 20.55
C ALA A 84 11.92 29.72 20.91
#